data_AF-A0A1Y6IYI3-F1
#
_entry.id   AF-A0A1Y6IYI3-F1
#
_cell.length_a   1.000
_cell.length_b   1.000
_cell.length_c   1.000
_cell.angle_alpha   90.00
_cell.angle_beta   90.00
_cell.angle_gamma   90.00
#
_symmetry.space_group_name_H-M   'P 1'
#
loop_
_entity.id
_entity.type
_entity.pdbx_description
1 polymer ?
#
loop_
_entity_poly.entity_id
_entity_poly.type
_entity_poly.pdbx_seq_one_letter_code
_entity_poly.pdbx_strand_id
1 'polypeptide(L)'
;MRSILFILATLASFSVLSAEWVGPLDTGAIEVHQSGVYFVQTTPIVTNISCKNYNYIKFPSDNAKLADRAMSIGLSASMARKKVKFYISQCDGEYLVASAIMLPE
;
A
#
# COMPACT_ATOMS: atom_id res chain seq x y z
N MET A 1 -18.05 0.94 41.74
CA MET A 1 -18.24 0.27 40.43
C MET A 1 -18.48 1.22 39.25
N ARG A 2 -18.71 2.54 39.44
CA ARG A 2 -18.85 3.50 38.33
C ARG A 2 -17.53 3.89 37.63
N SER A 3 -16.39 3.80 38.32
CA SER A 3 -15.09 4.25 37.78
C SER A 3 -14.43 3.28 36.80
N ILE A 4 -14.83 1.99 36.78
CA ILE A 4 -14.21 0.97 35.92
C ILE A 4 -14.72 1.08 34.47
N LEU A 5 -15.96 1.54 34.27
CA LEU A 5 -16.56 1.73 32.96
C LEU A 5 -15.87 2.82 32.13
N PHE A 6 -15.29 3.83 32.78
CA PHE A 6 -14.55 4.90 32.08
C PHE A 6 -13.20 4.43 31.51
N ILE A 7 -12.58 3.40 32.11
CA ILE A 7 -11.28 2.90 31.67
C ILE A 7 -11.45 2.00 30.44
N LEU A 8 -12.55 1.25 30.31
CA LEU A 8 -12.81 0.45 29.11
C LEU A 8 -13.17 1.31 27.89
N ALA A 9 -13.81 2.48 28.09
CA ALA A 9 -14.21 3.35 26.99
C ALA A 9 -13.01 4.03 26.28
N THR A 10 -11.89 4.23 26.97
CA THR A 10 -10.68 4.83 26.38
C THR A 10 -9.80 3.81 25.63
N LEU A 11 -9.95 2.52 25.90
CA LEU A 11 -9.25 1.43 25.21
C LEU A 11 -9.88 1.05 23.85
N ALA A 12 -11.14 1.44 23.61
CA ALA A 12 -11.83 1.17 22.34
C ALA A 12 -11.48 2.18 21.22
N SER A 13 -10.69 3.22 21.50
CA SER A 13 -10.49 4.37 20.62
C SER A 13 -9.36 4.24 19.60
N PHE A 14 -8.58 3.15 19.58
CA PHE A 14 -7.37 3.04 18.77
C PHE A 14 -7.45 1.92 17.72
N SER A 15 -8.48 1.95 16.88
CA SER A 15 -8.43 1.29 15.57
C SER A 15 -8.08 2.33 14.53
N VAL A 16 -6.89 2.92 14.63
CA VAL A 16 -6.39 3.87 13.63
C VAL A 16 -6.07 3.04 12.39
N LEU A 17 -6.97 3.08 11.39
CA LEU A 17 -6.66 2.67 10.02
C LEU A 17 -5.50 3.56 9.56
N SER A 18 -4.27 3.08 9.76
CA SER A 18 -3.06 3.78 9.34
C SER A 18 -2.97 3.69 7.83
N ALA A 19 -3.27 4.79 7.15
CA ALA A 19 -3.08 4.92 5.72
C ALA A 19 -2.06 6.04 5.46
N GLU A 20 -1.10 5.80 4.59
CA GLU A 20 0.01 6.72 4.36
C GLU A 20 0.51 6.70 2.92
N TRP A 21 1.12 7.80 2.52
CA TRP A 21 1.86 7.87 1.26
C TRP A 21 3.29 7.39 1.49
N VAL A 22 3.71 6.38 0.72
CA VAL A 22 5.07 5.86 0.75
C VAL A 22 5.79 6.15 -0.57
N GLY A 23 7.07 6.51 -0.46
CA GLY A 23 7.94 6.86 -1.58
C GLY A 23 8.39 8.32 -1.56
N PRO A 24 9.04 8.81 -2.64
CA PRO A 24 9.11 8.21 -3.97
C PRO A 24 9.99 6.95 -4.07
N LEU A 25 9.50 5.94 -4.78
CA LEU A 25 10.22 4.68 -5.05
C LEU A 25 10.35 4.47 -6.56
N ASP A 26 11.39 3.76 -6.98
CA ASP A 26 11.42 3.20 -8.33
C ASP A 26 10.28 2.18 -8.48
N THR A 27 9.84 1.93 -9.70
CA THR A 27 8.69 1.01 -9.93
C THR A 27 9.03 -0.44 -9.62
N GLY A 28 10.32 -0.77 -9.51
CA GLY A 28 10.77 -2.16 -9.34
C GLY A 28 10.34 -3.03 -10.52
N ALA A 29 10.15 -4.34 -10.26
CA ALA A 29 9.50 -5.22 -11.21
C ALA A 29 7.97 -5.07 -11.08
N ILE A 30 7.27 -5.05 -12.22
CA ILE A 30 5.81 -5.01 -12.27
C ILE A 30 5.33 -6.39 -12.69
N GLU A 31 4.63 -7.07 -11.80
CA GLU A 31 4.11 -8.43 -12.02
C GLU A 31 2.59 -8.40 -12.08
N VAL A 32 2.02 -9.14 -13.04
CA VAL A 32 0.58 -9.30 -13.19
C VAL A 32 0.21 -10.71 -12.80
N HIS A 33 -0.71 -10.84 -11.84
CA HIS A 33 -1.21 -12.12 -11.36
C HIS A 33 -2.74 -12.10 -11.31
N GLN A 34 -3.37 -13.27 -11.18
CA GLN A 34 -4.84 -13.37 -11.11
C GLN A 34 -5.43 -12.58 -9.92
N SER A 35 -4.64 -12.39 -8.87
CA SER A 35 -5.01 -11.68 -7.64
C SER A 35 -4.76 -10.16 -7.68
N GLY A 36 -4.16 -9.63 -8.76
CA GLY A 36 -3.89 -8.21 -8.92
C GLY A 36 -2.56 -7.89 -9.60
N VAL A 37 -2.21 -6.60 -9.57
CA VAL A 37 -0.92 -6.07 -10.05
C VAL A 37 0.00 -5.83 -8.87
N TYR A 38 1.26 -6.25 -8.99
CA TYR A 38 2.25 -6.20 -7.94
C TYR A 38 3.45 -5.36 -8.36
N PHE A 39 3.91 -4.49 -7.46
CA PHE A 39 5.16 -3.76 -7.59
C PHE A 39 6.17 -4.37 -6.63
N VAL A 40 7.23 -4.96 -7.16
CA VAL A 40 8.24 -5.70 -6.40
C VAL A 40 9.51 -4.88 -6.27
N GLN A 41 9.86 -4.54 -5.04
CA GLN A 41 11.01 -3.73 -4.68
C GLN A 41 12.18 -4.61 -4.23
N THR A 42 13.40 -4.25 -4.63
CA THR A 42 14.62 -4.92 -4.15
C THR A 42 14.87 -4.62 -2.67
N THR A 43 14.57 -3.40 -2.23
CA THR A 43 14.71 -2.95 -0.85
C THR A 43 13.35 -2.92 -0.15
N PRO A 44 13.26 -3.35 1.12
CA PRO A 44 12.03 -3.24 1.90
C PRO A 44 11.48 -1.81 1.94
N ILE A 45 10.17 -1.68 1.78
CA ILE A 45 9.42 -0.43 1.82
C ILE A 45 9.27 0.02 3.28
N VAL A 46 9.67 1.25 3.57
CA VAL A 46 9.54 1.85 4.89
C VAL A 46 8.13 2.39 5.06
N THR A 47 7.38 1.84 6.03
CA THR A 47 5.97 2.12 6.28
C THR A 47 5.66 1.85 7.75
N ASN A 48 4.68 2.56 8.29
CA ASN A 48 4.10 2.34 9.61
C ASN A 48 3.02 1.24 9.61
N ILE A 49 2.69 0.69 8.43
CA ILE A 49 1.72 -0.39 8.27
C ILE A 49 2.42 -1.73 8.50
N SER A 50 2.00 -2.48 9.51
CA SER A 50 2.63 -3.76 9.88
C SER A 50 2.16 -4.91 8.99
N CYS A 51 2.98 -5.31 8.01
CA CYS A 51 2.76 -6.48 7.16
C CYS A 51 3.87 -7.53 7.35
N LYS A 52 3.70 -8.74 6.80
CA LYS A 52 4.77 -9.75 6.80
C LYS A 52 5.84 -9.47 5.75
N ASN A 53 5.46 -8.89 4.61
CA ASN A 53 6.33 -8.65 3.48
C ASN A 53 6.24 -7.19 3.03
N TYR A 54 7.39 -6.52 3.06
CA TYR A 54 7.54 -5.11 2.74
C TYR A 54 8.16 -4.87 1.37
N ASN A 55 8.37 -5.92 0.57
CA ASN A 55 8.96 -5.78 -0.76
C ASN A 55 7.88 -5.73 -1.86
N TYR A 56 6.61 -5.92 -1.52
CA TYR A 56 5.52 -6.04 -2.48
C TYR A 56 4.41 -5.05 -2.16
N ILE A 57 4.00 -4.29 -3.16
CA ILE A 57 2.77 -3.48 -3.13
C ILE A 57 1.78 -4.10 -4.10
N LYS A 58 0.62 -4.48 -3.57
CA LYS A 58 -0.49 -5.08 -4.30
C LYS A 58 -1.55 -4.03 -4.63
N PHE A 59 -1.98 -4.03 -5.89
CA PHE A 59 -3.24 -3.47 -6.35
C PHE A 59 -4.22 -4.61 -6.62
N PRO A 60 -5.19 -4.87 -5.73
CA PRO A 60 -6.08 -6.03 -5.80
C PRO A 60 -6.93 -6.08 -7.07
N SER A 61 -7.23 -7.31 -7.55
CA SER A 61 -8.01 -7.52 -8.78
C SER A 61 -9.52 -7.28 -8.62
N ASP A 62 -10.05 -7.21 -7.40
CA ASP A 62 -11.44 -6.81 -7.12
C ASP A 62 -11.75 -5.38 -7.58
N ASN A 63 -10.72 -4.52 -7.65
CA ASN A 63 -10.76 -3.21 -8.28
C ASN A 63 -9.89 -3.17 -9.55
N ALA A 64 -10.31 -3.91 -10.58
CA ALA A 64 -9.61 -4.01 -11.87
C ALA A 64 -9.21 -2.64 -12.47
N LYS A 65 -10.10 -1.63 -12.38
CA LYS A 65 -9.80 -0.28 -12.90
C LYS A 65 -8.61 0.37 -12.19
N LEU A 66 -8.50 0.19 -10.87
CA LEU A 66 -7.36 0.70 -10.10
C LEU A 66 -6.09 -0.08 -10.45
N ALA A 67 -6.17 -1.41 -10.57
CA ALA A 67 -5.04 -2.25 -10.95
C ALA A 67 -4.51 -1.89 -12.36
N ASP A 68 -5.38 -1.70 -13.34
CA ASP A 68 -5.02 -1.27 -14.71
C ASP A 68 -4.36 0.12 -14.70
N ARG A 69 -4.93 1.06 -13.94
CA ARG A 69 -4.37 2.40 -13.78
C ARG A 69 -2.99 2.35 -13.12
N ALA A 70 -2.83 1.53 -12.10
CA ALA A 70 -1.55 1.35 -11.43
C ALA A 70 -0.52 0.77 -12.39
N MET A 71 -0.86 -0.26 -13.15
CA MET A 71 0.00 -0.83 -14.18
C MET A 71 0.41 0.21 -15.22
N SER A 72 -0.53 1.00 -15.74
CA SER A 72 -0.24 2.05 -16.73
C SER A 72 0.70 3.13 -16.18
N ILE A 73 0.46 3.62 -14.96
CA ILE A 73 1.31 4.60 -14.29
C ILE A 73 2.70 4.00 -14.00
N GLY A 74 2.76 2.76 -13.53
CA GLY A 74 4.01 2.04 -13.28
C GLY A 74 4.85 1.87 -14.54
N LEU A 75 4.26 1.39 -15.63
CA LEU A 75 4.98 1.20 -16.89
C LEU A 75 5.48 2.53 -17.46
N SER A 76 4.63 3.57 -17.46
CA SER A 76 5.03 4.89 -17.95
C SER A 76 6.15 5.52 -17.09
N ALA A 77 6.07 5.39 -15.76
CA ALA A 77 7.13 5.82 -14.86
C ALA A 77 8.44 5.05 -15.11
N SER A 78 8.37 3.72 -15.26
CA SER A 78 9.52 2.87 -15.55
C SER A 78 10.22 3.26 -16.86
N MET A 79 9.45 3.42 -17.94
CA MET A 79 9.97 3.84 -19.25
C MET A 79 10.58 5.25 -19.20
N ALA A 80 9.99 6.15 -18.43
CA ALA A 80 10.48 7.52 -18.25
C ALA A 80 11.58 7.65 -17.19
N ARG A 81 12.00 6.54 -16.55
CA ARG A 81 12.93 6.53 -15.40
C ARG A 81 12.49 7.48 -14.28
N LYS A 82 11.18 7.56 -14.05
CA LYS A 82 10.56 8.32 -12.96
C LYS A 82 10.20 7.40 -11.79
N LYS A 83 10.17 8.00 -10.61
CA LYS A 83 9.70 7.35 -9.38
C LYS A 83 8.19 7.50 -9.23
N VAL A 84 7.60 6.72 -8.34
CA VAL A 84 6.18 6.73 -8.00
C VAL A 84 5.98 6.79 -6.49
N LYS A 85 4.85 7.34 -6.05
CA LYS A 85 4.36 7.25 -4.67
C LYS A 85 3.13 6.36 -4.63
N PHE A 86 2.99 5.60 -3.54
CA PHE A 86 1.88 4.69 -3.31
C PHE A 86 1.13 5.12 -2.07
N TYR A 87 -0.20 5.13 -2.12
CA TYR A 87 -1.03 5.32 -0.94
C TYR A 87 -1.41 3.97 -0.38
N ILE A 88 -0.72 3.55 0.68
CA ILE A 88 -0.90 2.25 1.32
C ILE A 88 -1.89 2.42 2.46
N SER A 89 -2.90 1.54 2.54
CA SER A 89 -3.98 1.68 3.53
C SER A 89 -4.15 0.47 4.43
N GLN A 90 -3.62 -0.69 4.03
CA GLN A 90 -3.77 -1.94 4.78
C GLN A 90 -2.77 -3.00 4.29
N CYS A 91 -2.74 -4.12 4.99
CA CYS A 91 -2.16 -5.36 4.49
C CYS A 91 -3.28 -6.30 4.03
N ASP A 92 -3.02 -7.08 2.98
CA ASP A 92 -3.84 -8.23 2.61
C ASP A 92 -2.98 -9.49 2.62
N GLY A 93 -3.22 -10.34 3.61
CA GLY A 93 -2.37 -11.48 3.93
C GLY A 93 -0.95 -11.02 4.29
N GLU A 94 -0.03 -11.17 3.34
CA GLU A 94 1.39 -10.91 3.55
C GLU A 94 1.85 -9.59 2.96
N TYR A 95 1.05 -8.96 2.10
CA TYR A 95 1.47 -7.86 1.23
C TYR A 95 0.86 -6.51 1.62
N LEU A 96 1.60 -5.43 1.37
CA LEU A 96 1.08 -4.06 1.45
C LEU A 96 0.04 -3.86 0.34
N VAL A 97 -1.10 -3.26 0.66
CA VAL A 97 -2.15 -2.94 -0.32
C VAL A 97 -2.22 -1.45 -0.53
N ALA A 98 -2.09 -1.04 -1.79
CA ALA A 98 -2.23 0.34 -2.19
C ALA A 98 -3.61 0.61 -2.80
N SER A 99 -4.18 1.75 -2.44
CA SER A 99 -5.44 2.26 -2.98
C SER A 99 -5.24 3.43 -3.95
N ALA A 100 -4.01 3.95 -4.07
CA ALA A 100 -3.64 4.93 -5.09
C ALA A 100 -2.15 4.84 -5.46
N ILE A 101 -1.83 5.39 -6.63
CA ILE A 101 -0.48 5.58 -7.15
C ILE A 101 -0.39 6.90 -7.89
N MET A 102 0.73 7.60 -7.75
CA MET A 102 0.97 8.85 -8.46
C MET A 102 2.44 9.04 -8.82
N LEU A 103 2.69 9.84 -9.85
CA LEU A 103 4.01 10.42 -10.11
C LEU A 103 4.23 11.58 -9.12
N PRO A 104 5.36 11.64 -8.40
CA PRO A 104 5.72 12.82 -7.64
C PRO A 104 5.99 13.99 -8.60
N GLU A 105 5.73 15.20 -8.12
CA GLU A 105 6.06 16.46 -8.82
C GLU A 105 7.56 16.57 -9.11
#